data_AF-A0A937XQW2-F1
#
_entry.id   AF-A0A937XQW2-F1
#
_cell.length_a   1.000
_cell.length_b   1.000
_cell.length_c   1.000
_cell.angle_alpha   90.00
_cell.angle_beta   90.00
_cell.angle_gamma   90.00
#
_symmetry.space_group_name_H-M   'P 1'
#
loop_
_entity.id
_entity.type
_entity.pdbx_description
1 polymer ?
#
loop_
_entity_poly.entity_id
_entity_poly.type
_entity_poly.pdbx_seq_one_letter_code
_entity_poly.pdbx_strand_id
1 'polypeptide(L)'
;MSQSQAGIGSSVASGRPDPDGLPASHRIAVDWLRPGPLIPDELAAMRRWYAEHHGDGNLDQVRFLTFWLDHDSAVAKHYRRFVQSAVSGVPNTVTALVVMHAYTVLGWESGAQYELIAALKYGASRSQVLEALAFAFIHAGPMGMGRVAPACDDYLARWDGSADQPPAWPAGWAPDPARLRSGIDLLRPGLSYAEAQRVLDWYAQNQGEVPDHARFLARWNPDGLKAFRNRLESCIETLPLQIVPLMLFLVAALRGEAAAMRRAAFQARHYGVRRVHLLPFLSIALVYAGDIGGERITTAVSPLLDDWPE
;
A
#
# COMPACT_ATOMS: atom_id res chain seq x y z
N MET A 1 11.89 -61.46 11.49
CA MET A 1 12.00 -60.23 12.30
C MET A 1 12.31 -59.07 11.35
N SER A 2 11.57 -57.96 11.51
CA SER A 2 11.80 -56.60 10.95
C SER A 2 11.69 -56.44 9.43
N GLN A 3 10.50 -56.12 8.89
CA GLN A 3 9.79 -54.82 8.83
C GLN A 3 10.13 -54.00 7.57
N SER A 4 9.08 -53.96 6.73
CA SER A 4 8.82 -53.12 5.56
C SER A 4 8.78 -51.63 5.93
N GLN A 5 9.46 -50.79 5.15
CA GLN A 5 9.20 -49.35 5.13
C GLN A 5 8.12 -49.07 4.09
N ALA A 6 6.92 -48.76 4.58
CA ALA A 6 5.82 -48.21 3.81
C ALA A 6 5.99 -46.69 3.66
N GLY A 7 5.69 -46.20 2.46
CA GLY A 7 5.81 -44.80 2.07
C GLY A 7 4.91 -43.86 2.88
N ILE A 8 5.45 -42.68 3.14
CA ILE A 8 4.75 -41.57 3.79
C ILE A 8 3.85 -40.92 2.75
N GLY A 9 2.56 -41.24 2.81
CA GLY A 9 1.49 -40.36 2.35
C GLY A 9 0.97 -39.56 3.55
N SER A 10 0.93 -38.22 3.43
CA SER A 10 0.17 -37.33 4.32
C SER A 10 0.15 -35.93 3.69
N SER A 11 -0.68 -35.69 2.68
CA SER A 11 -1.93 -34.91 2.83
C SER A 11 -2.15 -34.33 4.23
N VAL A 12 -1.79 -33.06 4.41
CA VAL A 12 -2.42 -32.22 5.44
C VAL A 12 -3.11 -31.07 4.71
N ALA A 13 -4.28 -31.37 4.14
CA ALA A 13 -5.29 -30.37 3.88
C ALA A 13 -5.81 -29.89 5.24
N SER A 14 -5.19 -28.85 5.79
CA SER A 14 -5.78 -28.13 6.92
C SER A 14 -7.03 -27.41 6.41
N GLY A 15 -8.21 -27.95 6.72
CA GLY A 15 -9.53 -27.46 6.31
C GLY A 15 -9.94 -26.16 7.01
N ARG A 16 -9.03 -25.20 7.18
CA ARG A 16 -9.42 -23.81 7.46
C ARG A 16 -9.80 -23.17 6.12
N PRO A 17 -10.96 -22.48 6.02
CA PRO A 17 -11.21 -21.62 4.88
C PRO A 17 -10.01 -20.68 4.71
N ASP A 18 -9.53 -20.57 3.47
CA ASP A 18 -8.38 -19.73 3.15
C ASP A 18 -8.68 -18.27 3.55
N PRO A 19 -7.98 -17.70 4.54
CA PRO A 19 -8.25 -16.34 4.99
C PRO A 19 -7.93 -15.29 3.91
N ASP A 20 -7.15 -15.67 2.88
CA ASP A 20 -6.61 -14.71 1.90
C ASP A 20 -7.41 -14.70 0.58
N GLY A 21 -8.29 -15.67 0.34
CA GLY A 21 -9.08 -15.76 -0.90
C GLY A 21 -8.25 -15.82 -2.19
N LEU A 22 -6.95 -16.11 -2.09
CA LEU A 22 -6.04 -16.12 -3.23
C LEU A 22 -6.20 -17.41 -4.04
N PRO A 23 -6.13 -17.34 -5.38
CA PRO A 23 -6.02 -18.53 -6.21
C PRO A 23 -4.84 -19.39 -5.74
N ALA A 24 -4.98 -20.71 -5.76
CA ALA A 24 -3.90 -21.62 -5.34
C ALA A 24 -2.58 -21.37 -6.08
N SER A 25 -2.62 -20.81 -7.30
CA SER A 25 -1.45 -20.40 -8.09
C SER A 25 -0.62 -19.28 -7.47
N HIS A 26 -1.18 -18.50 -6.54
CA HIS A 26 -0.49 -17.40 -5.88
C HIS A 26 0.16 -17.82 -4.55
N ARG A 27 0.10 -19.11 -4.20
CA ARG A 27 0.71 -19.63 -2.97
C ARG A 27 2.16 -20.05 -3.21
N ILE A 28 3.05 -19.64 -2.32
CA ILE A 28 4.42 -20.15 -2.30
C ILE A 28 4.39 -21.50 -1.59
N ALA A 29 4.85 -22.56 -2.26
CA ALA A 29 4.93 -23.90 -1.69
C ALA A 29 6.08 -23.98 -0.67
N VAL A 30 5.81 -23.53 0.56
CA VAL A 30 6.76 -23.49 1.69
C VAL A 30 6.06 -23.98 2.96
N ASP A 31 6.71 -24.85 3.73
CA ASP A 31 6.29 -25.15 5.10
C ASP A 31 6.76 -24.04 6.03
N TRP A 32 5.91 -23.04 6.26
CA TRP A 32 6.21 -21.88 7.10
C TRP A 32 6.44 -22.20 8.58
N LEU A 33 6.04 -23.39 9.05
CA LEU A 33 6.11 -23.77 10.46
C LEU A 33 7.37 -24.57 10.78
N ARG A 34 7.94 -25.26 9.80
CA ARG A 34 9.22 -25.95 9.97
C ARG A 34 10.34 -24.96 10.30
N PRO A 35 11.07 -25.13 11.43
CA PRO A 35 12.18 -24.26 11.79
C PRO A 35 13.36 -24.41 10.82
N GLY A 36 14.19 -23.37 10.75
CA GLY A 36 15.43 -23.37 9.97
C GLY A 36 15.26 -22.96 8.50
N PRO A 37 16.31 -23.18 7.67
CA PRO A 37 16.37 -22.69 6.29
C PRO A 37 15.34 -23.37 5.38
N LEU A 38 15.06 -22.74 4.24
CA LEU A 38 14.26 -23.33 3.16
C LEU A 38 14.97 -24.58 2.61
N ILE A 39 14.22 -25.66 2.38
CA ILE A 39 14.75 -26.81 1.62
C ILE A 39 14.80 -26.46 0.11
N PRO A 40 15.56 -27.19 -0.72
CA PRO A 40 15.75 -26.84 -2.13
C PRO A 40 14.47 -26.55 -2.91
N ASP A 41 13.43 -27.38 -2.72
CA ASP A 41 12.15 -27.20 -3.42
C ASP A 41 11.40 -25.93 -2.98
N GLU A 42 11.44 -25.61 -1.70
CA GLU A 42 10.83 -24.40 -1.13
C GLU A 42 11.58 -23.14 -1.60
N LEU A 43 12.91 -23.19 -1.64
CA LEU A 43 13.75 -22.12 -2.15
C LEU A 43 13.44 -21.86 -3.64
N ALA A 44 13.33 -22.91 -4.44
CA ALA A 44 12.96 -22.82 -5.85
C ALA A 44 11.53 -22.26 -6.03
N ALA A 45 10.58 -22.70 -5.20
CA ALA A 45 9.21 -22.18 -5.22
C ALA A 45 9.15 -20.69 -4.88
N MET A 46 9.90 -20.24 -3.86
CA MET A 46 9.96 -18.83 -3.49
C MET A 46 10.54 -17.97 -4.61
N ARG A 47 11.64 -18.40 -5.24
CA ARG A 47 12.25 -17.68 -6.37
C ARG A 47 11.32 -17.57 -7.57
N ARG A 48 10.68 -18.67 -7.97
CA ARG A 48 9.70 -18.64 -9.08
C ARG A 48 8.57 -17.66 -8.80
N TRP A 49 7.98 -17.75 -7.61
CA TRP A 49 6.86 -16.89 -7.25
C TRP A 49 7.22 -15.40 -7.33
N TYR A 50 8.38 -15.01 -6.78
CA TYR A 50 8.82 -13.61 -6.84
C TYR A 50 9.14 -13.14 -8.26
N ALA A 51 9.76 -13.99 -9.08
CA ALA A 51 10.03 -13.69 -10.47
C ALA A 51 8.73 -13.50 -11.29
N GLU A 52 7.71 -14.30 -11.01
CA GLU A 52 6.41 -14.26 -11.67
C GLU A 52 5.54 -13.10 -11.21
N HIS A 53 5.51 -12.77 -9.91
CA HIS A 53 4.55 -11.81 -9.35
C HIS A 53 5.13 -10.41 -9.12
N HIS A 54 6.43 -10.32 -8.85
CA HIS A 54 7.13 -9.06 -8.50
C HIS A 54 8.25 -8.73 -9.49
N GLY A 55 8.28 -9.43 -10.63
CA GLY A 55 9.25 -9.21 -11.69
C GLY A 55 8.66 -9.41 -13.07
N ASP A 56 9.52 -9.24 -14.06
CA ASP A 56 9.29 -9.57 -15.47
C ASP A 56 9.92 -10.93 -15.79
N GLY A 57 9.67 -11.93 -14.93
CA GLY A 57 10.28 -13.25 -15.02
C GLY A 57 11.69 -13.37 -14.43
N ASN A 58 12.18 -12.36 -13.70
CA ASN A 58 13.47 -12.36 -13.01
C ASN A 58 13.39 -11.75 -11.60
N LEU A 59 14.49 -11.80 -10.85
CA LEU A 59 14.55 -11.35 -9.45
C LEU A 59 15.26 -9.99 -9.26
N ASP A 60 15.54 -9.25 -10.34
CA ASP A 60 16.32 -8.00 -10.26
C ASP A 60 15.67 -6.93 -9.39
N GLN A 61 14.33 -6.95 -9.26
CA GLN A 61 13.57 -5.98 -8.47
C GLN A 61 13.54 -6.28 -6.98
N VAL A 62 13.89 -7.50 -6.58
CA VAL A 62 13.79 -7.98 -5.19
C VAL A 62 15.15 -8.42 -4.63
N ARG A 63 16.21 -7.65 -4.91
CA ARG A 63 17.58 -7.97 -4.49
C ARG A 63 17.76 -8.14 -2.97
N PHE A 64 16.97 -7.43 -2.17
CA PHE A 64 16.98 -7.61 -0.72
C PHE A 64 16.60 -9.04 -0.33
N LEU A 65 15.65 -9.64 -1.05
CA LEU A 65 15.24 -11.01 -0.83
C LEU A 65 16.29 -11.97 -1.36
N THR A 66 16.82 -11.77 -2.57
CA THR A 66 17.83 -12.67 -3.13
C THR A 66 19.06 -12.76 -2.24
N PHE A 67 19.49 -11.62 -1.68
CA PHE A 67 20.55 -11.57 -0.69
C PHE A 67 20.28 -12.55 0.46
N TRP A 68 19.12 -12.47 1.11
CA TRP A 68 18.80 -13.40 2.20
C TRP A 68 18.62 -14.84 1.72
N LEU A 69 18.05 -15.06 0.54
CA LEU A 69 17.92 -16.42 -0.01
C LEU A 69 19.27 -17.08 -0.31
N ASP A 70 20.28 -16.30 -0.67
CA ASP A 70 21.63 -16.79 -0.98
C ASP A 70 22.51 -16.95 0.28
N HIS A 71 22.29 -16.12 1.30
CA HIS A 71 23.15 -16.08 2.50
C HIS A 71 22.54 -16.75 3.74
N ASP A 72 21.24 -16.59 3.98
CA ASP A 72 20.51 -17.23 5.08
C ASP A 72 19.00 -17.32 4.79
N SER A 73 18.60 -18.42 4.15
CA SER A 73 17.21 -18.61 3.73
C SER A 73 16.24 -18.77 4.90
N ALA A 74 16.72 -18.98 6.14
CA ALA A 74 15.86 -18.97 7.32
C ALA A 74 15.38 -17.55 7.63
N VAL A 75 16.25 -16.55 7.48
CA VAL A 75 15.89 -15.12 7.63
C VAL A 75 14.83 -14.74 6.61
N ALA A 76 15.04 -15.08 5.32
CA ALA A 76 14.06 -14.82 4.27
C ALA A 76 12.71 -15.49 4.56
N LYS A 77 12.72 -16.73 5.05
CA LYS A 77 11.52 -17.49 5.41
C LYS A 77 10.74 -16.81 6.55
N HIS A 78 11.42 -16.40 7.62
CA HIS A 78 10.78 -15.71 8.75
C HIS A 78 10.19 -14.37 8.33
N TYR A 79 10.96 -13.56 7.59
CA TYR A 79 10.49 -12.31 7.02
C TYR A 79 9.23 -12.53 6.17
N ARG A 80 9.27 -13.48 5.23
CA ARG A 80 8.15 -13.70 4.32
C ARG A 80 6.91 -14.23 5.04
N ARG A 81 7.08 -15.10 6.04
CA ARG A 81 5.97 -15.54 6.90
C ARG A 81 5.30 -14.36 7.60
N PHE A 82 6.09 -13.43 8.14
CA PHE A 82 5.54 -12.24 8.78
C PHE A 82 4.79 -11.37 7.77
N VAL A 83 5.38 -11.10 6.59
CA VAL A 83 4.71 -10.35 5.51
C VAL A 83 3.41 -11.04 5.08
N GLN A 84 3.37 -12.37 4.97
CA GLN A 84 2.15 -13.09 4.61
C GLN A 84 1.05 -12.91 5.65
N SER A 85 1.38 -12.92 6.94
CA SER A 85 0.41 -12.61 8.00
C SER A 85 -0.02 -11.14 8.02
N ALA A 86 0.77 -10.24 7.43
CA ALA A 86 0.51 -8.81 7.43
C ALA A 86 -0.42 -8.35 6.31
N VAL A 87 -0.64 -9.15 5.26
CA VAL A 87 -1.39 -8.72 4.06
C VAL A 87 -2.77 -9.36 3.90
N SER A 88 -3.20 -10.17 4.87
CA SER A 88 -4.51 -10.85 4.83
C SER A 88 -5.67 -9.87 4.98
N GLY A 89 -6.77 -10.07 4.23
CA GLY A 89 -8.03 -9.33 4.44
C GLY A 89 -8.24 -8.09 3.56
N VAL A 90 -7.32 -7.80 2.63
CA VAL A 90 -7.50 -6.82 1.55
C VAL A 90 -7.10 -7.43 0.21
N PRO A 91 -7.77 -7.06 -0.90
CA PRO A 91 -7.34 -7.51 -2.22
C PRO A 91 -5.93 -7.04 -2.56
N ASN A 92 -5.15 -7.88 -3.25
CA ASN A 92 -3.77 -7.56 -3.61
C ASN A 92 -3.63 -6.29 -4.44
N THR A 93 -4.62 -5.95 -5.27
CA THR A 93 -4.66 -4.69 -6.03
C THR A 93 -4.57 -3.48 -5.10
N VAL A 94 -5.27 -3.52 -3.96
CA VAL A 94 -5.24 -2.45 -2.95
C VAL A 94 -3.85 -2.38 -2.31
N THR A 95 -3.31 -3.53 -1.88
CA THR A 95 -1.98 -3.60 -1.27
C THR A 95 -0.91 -3.05 -2.20
N ALA A 96 -0.88 -3.49 -3.46
CA ALA A 96 0.10 -3.07 -4.45
C ALA A 96 0.05 -1.55 -4.68
N LEU A 97 -1.15 -0.97 -4.86
CA LEU A 97 -1.29 0.47 -5.07
C LEU A 97 -0.85 1.29 -3.83
N VAL A 98 -1.21 0.85 -2.62
CA VAL A 98 -0.86 1.55 -1.37
C VAL A 98 0.65 1.48 -1.11
N VAL A 99 1.27 0.31 -1.31
CA VAL A 99 2.70 0.13 -1.10
C VAL A 99 3.51 0.83 -2.21
N MET A 100 3.05 0.79 -3.48
CA MET A 100 3.64 1.55 -4.59
C MET A 100 3.72 3.05 -4.28
N HIS A 101 2.63 3.62 -3.76
CA HIS A 101 2.60 5.03 -3.33
C HIS A 101 3.69 5.28 -2.26
N ALA A 102 3.72 4.47 -1.21
CA ALA A 102 4.68 4.63 -0.12
C ALA A 102 6.13 4.55 -0.63
N TYR A 103 6.46 3.56 -1.47
CA TYR A 103 7.79 3.42 -2.05
C TYR A 103 8.19 4.58 -2.96
N THR A 104 7.24 5.11 -3.72
CA THR A 104 7.48 6.30 -4.55
C THR A 104 7.77 7.52 -3.68
N VAL A 105 7.04 7.68 -2.58
CA VAL A 105 7.27 8.78 -1.64
C VAL A 105 8.59 8.65 -0.87
N LEU A 106 9.06 7.42 -0.64
CA LEU A 106 10.36 7.14 -0.04
C LEU A 106 11.52 7.14 -1.05
N GLY A 107 11.22 7.22 -2.35
CA GLY A 107 12.22 7.16 -3.42
C GLY A 107 12.90 5.80 -3.54
N TRP A 108 12.18 4.70 -3.24
CA TRP A 108 12.64 3.34 -3.46
C TRP A 108 12.25 2.86 -4.86
N GLU A 109 13.21 2.94 -5.78
CA GLU A 109 13.02 2.74 -7.22
C GLU A 109 12.52 1.34 -7.58
N SER A 110 13.29 0.29 -7.22
CA SER A 110 12.90 -1.09 -7.52
C SER A 110 11.60 -1.48 -6.80
N GLY A 111 11.42 -0.97 -5.58
CA GLY A 111 10.19 -1.07 -4.80
C GLY A 111 8.96 -0.62 -5.58
N ALA A 112 8.97 0.63 -6.01
CA ALA A 112 7.86 1.22 -6.75
C ALA A 112 7.62 0.49 -8.08
N GLN A 113 8.68 0.08 -8.79
CA GLN A 113 8.54 -0.63 -10.06
C GLN A 113 7.85 -2.00 -9.90
N TYR A 114 8.24 -2.82 -8.91
CA TYR A 114 7.58 -4.13 -8.79
C TYR A 114 6.13 -4.03 -8.30
N GLU A 115 5.81 -3.05 -7.45
CA GLU A 115 4.42 -2.85 -7.02
C GLU A 115 3.54 -2.30 -8.14
N LEU A 116 4.12 -1.51 -9.05
CA LEU A 116 3.45 -1.12 -10.30
C LEU A 116 3.11 -2.34 -11.15
N ILE A 117 4.08 -3.23 -11.38
CA ILE A 117 3.88 -4.47 -12.12
C ILE A 117 2.81 -5.32 -11.45
N ALA A 118 2.89 -5.46 -10.12
CA ALA A 118 1.93 -6.23 -9.33
C ALA A 118 0.51 -5.62 -9.42
N ALA A 119 0.35 -4.31 -9.26
CA ALA A 119 -0.94 -3.63 -9.33
C ALA A 119 -1.64 -3.90 -10.66
N LEU A 120 -0.89 -3.82 -11.77
CA LEU A 120 -1.40 -4.07 -13.11
C LEU A 120 -1.79 -5.55 -13.32
N LYS A 121 -0.96 -6.50 -12.87
CA LYS A 121 -1.28 -7.94 -12.86
C LYS A 121 -2.52 -8.26 -12.02
N TYR A 122 -2.74 -7.53 -10.93
CA TYR A 122 -3.93 -7.63 -10.10
C TYR A 122 -5.13 -6.83 -10.62
N GLY A 123 -5.06 -6.32 -11.85
CA GLY A 123 -6.20 -5.75 -12.55
C GLY A 123 -6.37 -4.24 -12.43
N ALA A 124 -5.47 -3.53 -11.74
CA ALA A 124 -5.52 -2.06 -11.76
C ALA A 124 -5.40 -1.56 -13.20
N SER A 125 -6.22 -0.59 -13.59
CA SER A 125 -6.08 0.04 -14.89
C SER A 125 -4.81 0.92 -14.94
N ARG A 126 -4.34 1.21 -16.15
CA ARG A 126 -3.26 2.20 -16.34
C ARG A 126 -3.62 3.56 -15.73
N SER A 127 -4.88 4.00 -15.81
CA SER A 127 -5.31 5.26 -15.18
C SER A 127 -5.18 5.21 -13.67
N GLN A 128 -5.60 4.11 -13.03
CA GLN A 128 -5.51 3.94 -11.58
C GLN A 128 -4.06 3.94 -11.07
N VAL A 129 -3.16 3.28 -11.79
CA VAL A 129 -1.72 3.31 -11.46
C VAL A 129 -1.15 4.72 -11.61
N LEU A 130 -1.49 5.43 -12.70
CA LEU A 130 -1.03 6.80 -12.91
C LEU A 130 -1.59 7.78 -11.87
N GLU A 131 -2.85 7.61 -11.44
CA GLU A 131 -3.45 8.40 -10.35
C GLU A 131 -2.71 8.16 -9.03
N ALA A 132 -2.37 6.91 -8.70
CA ALA A 132 -1.59 6.58 -7.50
C ALA A 132 -0.18 7.20 -7.54
N LEU A 133 0.50 7.17 -8.70
CA LEU A 133 1.80 7.82 -8.89
C LEU A 133 1.69 9.35 -8.85
N ALA A 134 0.65 9.94 -9.44
CA ALA A 134 0.38 11.37 -9.37
C ALA A 134 0.14 11.80 -7.91
N PHE A 135 -0.61 11.01 -7.15
CA PHE A 135 -0.83 11.24 -5.72
C PHE A 135 0.47 11.08 -4.92
N ALA A 136 1.32 10.11 -5.26
CA ALA A 136 2.65 9.99 -4.65
C ALA A 136 3.51 11.21 -4.94
N PHE A 137 3.49 11.76 -6.16
CA PHE A 137 4.25 12.96 -6.53
C PHE A 137 3.89 14.20 -5.71
N ILE A 138 2.65 14.29 -5.20
CA ILE A 138 2.26 15.38 -4.28
C ILE A 138 3.10 15.35 -3.00
N HIS A 139 3.44 14.16 -2.51
CA HIS A 139 4.14 13.96 -1.22
C HIS A 139 5.64 13.72 -1.37
N ALA A 140 6.06 13.20 -2.52
CA ALA A 140 7.45 12.90 -2.85
C ALA A 140 8.17 14.11 -3.45
N GLY A 141 7.42 14.96 -4.17
CA GLY A 141 7.97 16.02 -5.01
C GLY A 141 8.92 15.48 -6.10
N PRO A 142 9.72 16.36 -6.70
CA PRO A 142 10.69 16.00 -7.74
C PRO A 142 11.72 14.96 -7.29
N MET A 143 12.08 14.96 -6.01
CA MET A 143 13.09 14.04 -5.46
C MET A 143 12.68 12.57 -5.56
N GLY A 144 11.47 12.22 -5.13
CA GLY A 144 11.01 10.82 -5.23
C GLY A 144 10.66 10.42 -6.66
N MET A 145 9.99 11.31 -7.41
CA MET A 145 9.58 10.97 -8.77
C MET A 145 10.77 10.91 -9.75
N GLY A 146 11.80 11.75 -9.56
CA GLY A 146 13.02 11.70 -10.38
C GLY A 146 13.79 10.38 -10.25
N ARG A 147 13.57 9.64 -9.15
CA ARG A 147 14.13 8.30 -8.92
C ARG A 147 13.23 7.21 -9.51
N VAL A 148 11.93 7.28 -9.25
CA VAL A 148 10.99 6.23 -9.66
C VAL A 148 10.64 6.25 -11.15
N ALA A 149 10.57 7.44 -11.77
CA ALA A 149 10.15 7.56 -13.16
C ALA A 149 11.04 6.73 -14.11
N PRO A 150 12.39 6.80 -14.08
CA PRO A 150 13.24 5.97 -14.93
C PRO A 150 13.02 4.47 -14.77
N ALA A 151 12.70 3.99 -13.56
CA ALA A 151 12.44 2.58 -13.31
C ALA A 151 11.08 2.13 -13.89
N CYS A 152 10.08 3.03 -13.94
CA CYS A 152 8.72 2.66 -14.31
C CYS A 152 8.38 2.94 -15.79
N ASP A 153 9.06 3.89 -16.44
CA ASP A 153 8.68 4.44 -17.74
C ASP A 153 8.64 3.37 -18.84
N ASP A 154 9.71 2.57 -18.96
CA ASP A 154 9.80 1.50 -19.97
C ASP A 154 8.69 0.46 -19.84
N TYR A 155 8.22 0.19 -18.62
CA TYR A 155 7.13 -0.75 -18.38
C TYR A 155 5.79 -0.12 -18.76
N LEU A 156 5.53 1.11 -18.30
CA LEU A 156 4.30 1.85 -18.60
C LEU A 156 4.14 2.14 -20.10
N ALA A 157 5.24 2.36 -20.83
CA ALA A 157 5.23 2.61 -22.26
C ALA A 157 4.84 1.37 -23.08
N ARG A 158 5.26 0.17 -22.63
CA ARG A 158 4.98 -1.11 -23.30
C ARG A 158 3.66 -1.75 -22.89
N TRP A 159 3.07 -1.30 -21.77
CA TRP A 159 1.80 -1.83 -21.30
C TRP A 159 0.66 -1.47 -22.26
N ASP A 160 0.04 -2.48 -22.85
CA ASP A 160 -1.02 -2.36 -23.86
C ASP A 160 -2.41 -2.07 -23.28
N GLY A 161 -2.52 -2.07 -21.95
CA GLY A 161 -3.78 -1.84 -21.24
C GLY A 161 -4.56 -3.13 -20.93
N SER A 162 -4.09 -4.28 -21.40
CA SER A 162 -4.68 -5.57 -21.04
C SER A 162 -4.33 -5.92 -19.60
N ALA A 163 -5.34 -6.26 -18.80
CA ALA A 163 -5.13 -6.85 -17.49
C ALA A 163 -5.49 -8.33 -17.56
N ASP A 164 -4.75 -9.17 -16.85
CA ASP A 164 -5.04 -10.61 -16.76
C ASP A 164 -6.41 -10.88 -16.13
N GLN A 165 -6.86 -9.95 -15.28
CA GLN A 165 -8.14 -10.00 -14.58
C GLN A 165 -8.65 -8.59 -14.23
N PRO A 166 -9.96 -8.37 -14.05
CA PRO A 166 -10.48 -7.12 -13.51
C PRO A 166 -10.00 -6.90 -12.06
N PRO A 167 -9.88 -5.64 -11.61
CA PRO A 167 -9.43 -5.35 -10.25
C PRO A 167 -10.48 -5.81 -9.23
N ALA A 168 -10.01 -6.47 -8.17
CA ALA A 168 -10.86 -6.82 -7.05
C ALA A 168 -10.86 -5.68 -6.02
N TRP A 169 -12.04 -5.11 -5.76
CA TRP A 169 -12.24 -4.10 -4.72
C TRP A 169 -13.07 -4.65 -3.57
N PRO A 170 -12.85 -4.23 -2.32
CA PRO A 170 -13.77 -4.51 -1.24
C PRO A 170 -15.19 -4.01 -1.55
N ALA A 171 -16.20 -4.68 -1.01
CA ALA A 171 -17.59 -4.30 -1.21
C ALA A 171 -17.84 -2.83 -0.80
N GLY A 172 -18.54 -2.08 -1.65
CA GLY A 172 -18.86 -0.66 -1.43
C GLY A 172 -17.74 0.32 -1.77
N TRP A 173 -16.56 -0.16 -2.18
CA TRP A 173 -15.48 0.72 -2.64
C TRP A 173 -15.73 1.14 -4.08
N ALA A 174 -15.69 2.44 -4.32
CA ALA A 174 -15.96 3.03 -5.63
C ALA A 174 -15.24 4.38 -5.76
N PRO A 175 -14.99 4.86 -6.99
CA PRO A 175 -14.51 6.22 -7.21
C PRO A 175 -15.53 7.25 -6.72
N ASP A 176 -15.06 8.26 -6.01
CA ASP A 176 -15.87 9.38 -5.54
C ASP A 176 -15.00 10.65 -5.43
N PRO A 177 -14.60 11.23 -6.56
CA PRO A 177 -13.75 12.43 -6.59
C PRO A 177 -14.44 13.65 -5.97
N ALA A 178 -15.79 13.67 -5.93
CA ALA A 178 -16.56 14.77 -5.38
C ALA A 178 -16.29 14.95 -3.87
N ARG A 179 -16.10 13.86 -3.12
CA ARG A 179 -15.74 13.94 -1.69
C ARG A 179 -14.36 14.53 -1.42
N LEU A 180 -13.48 14.54 -2.42
CA LEU A 180 -12.20 15.23 -2.34
C LEU A 180 -12.34 16.74 -2.59
N ARG A 181 -13.48 17.27 -3.02
CA ARG A 181 -13.63 18.70 -3.33
C ARG A 181 -13.89 19.50 -2.05
N SER A 182 -13.11 20.55 -1.80
CA SER A 182 -13.37 21.48 -0.68
C SER A 182 -14.38 22.58 -1.05
N GLY A 183 -14.87 22.62 -2.29
CA GLY A 183 -15.83 23.62 -2.76
C GLY A 183 -15.24 25.01 -2.99
N ILE A 184 -13.94 25.11 -3.26
CA ILE A 184 -13.29 26.36 -3.68
C ILE A 184 -13.25 26.46 -5.20
N ASP A 185 -13.15 27.68 -5.75
CA ASP A 185 -13.06 27.88 -7.19
C ASP A 185 -11.60 27.77 -7.63
N LEU A 186 -11.17 26.59 -8.09
CA LEU A 186 -9.78 26.33 -8.47
C LEU A 186 -9.33 27.08 -9.73
N LEU A 187 -10.25 27.66 -10.53
CA LEU A 187 -9.92 28.34 -11.78
C LEU A 187 -9.61 29.82 -11.59
N ARG A 188 -10.10 30.43 -10.50
CA ARG A 188 -9.86 31.84 -10.21
C ARG A 188 -8.55 32.06 -9.44
N PRO A 189 -7.68 32.99 -9.85
CA PRO A 189 -6.51 33.37 -9.07
C PRO A 189 -6.89 33.95 -7.69
N GLY A 190 -6.01 33.78 -6.70
CA GLY A 190 -6.29 34.21 -5.33
C GLY A 190 -7.08 33.15 -4.54
N LEU A 191 -6.83 33.06 -3.22
CA LEU A 191 -7.69 32.35 -2.28
C LEU A 191 -8.31 33.37 -1.32
N SER A 192 -9.63 33.58 -1.44
CA SER A 192 -10.36 34.44 -0.51
C SER A 192 -10.39 33.85 0.90
N TYR A 193 -10.63 34.69 1.91
CA TYR A 193 -10.79 34.22 3.30
C TYR A 193 -11.89 33.14 3.43
N ALA A 194 -13.02 33.32 2.74
CA ALA A 194 -14.10 32.35 2.75
C ALA A 194 -13.71 31.01 2.10
N GLU A 195 -12.94 31.03 1.01
CA GLU A 195 -12.41 29.81 0.41
C GLU A 195 -11.38 29.13 1.31
N ALA A 196 -10.48 29.89 1.94
CA ALA A 196 -9.53 29.35 2.90
C ALA A 196 -10.26 28.64 4.05
N GLN A 197 -11.31 29.25 4.60
CA GLN A 197 -12.13 28.61 5.64
C GLN A 197 -12.76 27.31 5.15
N ARG A 198 -13.29 27.26 3.92
CA ARG A 198 -13.83 26.01 3.32
C ARG A 198 -12.77 24.89 3.24
N VAL A 199 -11.51 25.21 2.93
CA VAL A 199 -10.42 24.23 2.93
C VAL A 199 -10.15 23.71 4.34
N LEU A 200 -10.11 24.60 5.34
CA LEU A 200 -9.88 24.19 6.74
C LEU A 200 -11.04 23.35 7.27
N ASP A 201 -12.28 23.73 6.97
CA ASP A 201 -13.49 22.98 7.34
C ASP A 201 -13.51 21.61 6.68
N TRP A 202 -13.10 21.50 5.41
CA TRP A 202 -12.97 20.21 4.73
C TRP A 202 -12.01 19.29 5.47
N TYR A 203 -10.84 19.79 5.92
CA TYR A 203 -9.90 18.99 6.71
C TYR A 203 -10.50 18.56 8.05
N ALA A 204 -11.12 19.47 8.79
CA ALA A 204 -11.76 19.12 10.06
C ALA A 204 -12.83 18.03 9.88
N GLN A 205 -13.65 18.13 8.84
CA GLN A 205 -14.72 17.17 8.55
C GLN A 205 -14.19 15.82 8.04
N ASN A 206 -13.22 15.82 7.14
CA ASN A 206 -12.74 14.61 6.48
C ASN A 206 -11.59 13.92 7.22
N GLN A 207 -10.80 14.65 7.99
CA GLN A 207 -9.61 14.14 8.70
C GLN A 207 -9.72 14.28 10.23
N GLY A 208 -10.82 14.83 10.75
CA GLY A 208 -11.09 14.99 12.18
C GLY A 208 -10.38 16.17 12.84
N GLU A 209 -9.39 16.76 12.16
CA GLU A 209 -8.64 17.92 12.62
C GLU A 209 -8.06 18.69 11.42
N VAL A 210 -7.66 19.94 11.64
CA VAL A 210 -7.03 20.78 10.61
C VAL A 210 -5.52 20.70 10.74
N PRO A 211 -4.78 20.23 9.72
CA PRO A 211 -3.33 20.18 9.75
C PRO A 211 -2.68 21.56 9.90
N ASP A 212 -1.57 21.64 10.64
CA ASP A 212 -0.85 22.91 10.86
C ASP A 212 -0.36 23.54 9.56
N HIS A 213 0.09 22.73 8.60
CA HIS A 213 0.53 23.25 7.30
C HIS A 213 -0.61 23.96 6.54
N ALA A 214 -1.86 23.50 6.68
CA ALA A 214 -3.01 24.13 6.05
C ALA A 214 -3.30 25.49 6.69
N ARG A 215 -3.23 25.57 8.03
CA ARG A 215 -3.36 26.85 8.77
C ARG A 215 -2.24 27.82 8.41
N PHE A 216 -1.01 27.30 8.34
CA PHE A 216 0.17 28.08 7.98
C PHE A 216 0.03 28.68 6.57
N LEU A 217 -0.29 27.86 5.57
CA LEU A 217 -0.45 28.33 4.20
C LEU A 217 -1.68 29.25 4.07
N ALA A 218 -2.80 28.97 4.71
CA ALA A 218 -3.96 29.89 4.70
C ALA A 218 -3.60 31.29 5.19
N ARG A 219 -2.72 31.40 6.19
CA ARG A 219 -2.29 32.68 6.77
C ARG A 219 -1.20 33.37 5.95
N TRP A 220 -0.21 32.63 5.49
CA TRP A 220 1.04 33.19 4.98
C TRP A 220 1.24 33.01 3.47
N ASN A 221 0.56 32.04 2.85
CA ASN A 221 0.64 31.78 1.41
C ASN A 221 -0.69 31.18 0.88
N PRO A 222 -1.77 31.97 0.85
CA PRO A 222 -3.11 31.52 0.44
C PRO A 222 -3.13 30.92 -0.97
N ASP A 223 -2.38 31.50 -1.90
CA ASP A 223 -2.25 30.97 -3.27
C ASP A 223 -1.51 29.62 -3.28
N GLY A 224 -0.50 29.45 -2.42
CA GLY A 224 0.15 28.18 -2.19
C GLY A 224 -0.80 27.11 -1.64
N LEU A 225 -1.67 27.47 -0.69
CA LEU A 225 -2.72 26.55 -0.21
C LEU A 225 -3.66 26.13 -1.34
N LYS A 226 -4.11 27.09 -2.16
CA LYS A 226 -4.99 26.83 -3.30
C LYS A 226 -4.35 25.94 -4.34
N ALA A 227 -3.09 26.21 -4.71
CA ALA A 227 -2.34 25.40 -5.66
C ALA A 227 -2.10 23.98 -5.13
N PHE A 228 -1.74 23.85 -3.84
CA PHE A 228 -1.60 22.54 -3.20
C PHE A 228 -2.92 21.78 -3.20
N ARG A 229 -4.02 22.48 -2.90
CA ARG A 229 -5.36 21.88 -2.91
C ARG A 229 -5.76 21.44 -4.32
N ASN A 230 -5.52 22.24 -5.35
CA ASN A 230 -5.79 21.87 -6.74
C ASN A 230 -5.13 20.53 -7.13
N ARG A 231 -3.86 20.33 -6.71
CA ARG A 231 -3.16 19.06 -6.96
C ARG A 231 -3.88 17.88 -6.31
N LEU A 232 -4.34 18.02 -5.07
CA LEU A 232 -5.03 16.96 -4.33
C LEU A 232 -6.42 16.67 -4.91
N GLU A 233 -7.19 17.70 -5.23
CA GLU A 233 -8.54 17.52 -5.76
C GLU A 233 -8.48 16.88 -7.15
N SER A 234 -7.61 17.35 -8.03
CA SER A 234 -7.63 16.95 -9.43
C SER A 234 -6.86 15.65 -9.74
N CYS A 235 -6.31 14.94 -8.73
CA CYS A 235 -5.41 13.80 -8.98
C CYS A 235 -6.06 12.42 -8.93
N ILE A 236 -7.27 12.28 -8.38
CA ILE A 236 -7.96 11.00 -8.22
C ILE A 236 -9.32 11.10 -8.90
N GLU A 237 -9.60 10.21 -9.84
CA GLU A 237 -10.84 10.19 -10.63
C GLU A 237 -11.39 8.77 -10.80
N THR A 238 -10.52 7.77 -10.97
CA THR A 238 -10.89 6.36 -11.24
C THR A 238 -10.50 5.38 -10.14
N LEU A 239 -9.64 5.78 -9.19
CA LEU A 239 -9.36 4.98 -8.00
C LEU A 239 -10.53 5.05 -7.00
N PRO A 240 -10.85 3.94 -6.31
CA PRO A 240 -11.71 4.02 -5.14
C PRO A 240 -11.20 5.01 -4.10
N LEU A 241 -12.09 5.88 -3.63
CA LEU A 241 -11.75 6.96 -2.70
C LEU A 241 -11.07 6.45 -1.42
N GLN A 242 -11.44 5.24 -0.98
CA GLN A 242 -10.94 4.57 0.21
C GLN A 242 -9.42 4.30 0.19
N ILE A 243 -8.81 4.24 -1.00
CA ILE A 243 -7.38 3.98 -1.15
C ILE A 243 -6.55 5.20 -0.72
N VAL A 244 -7.07 6.41 -0.93
CA VAL A 244 -6.39 7.68 -0.61
C VAL A 244 -5.93 7.73 0.85
N PRO A 245 -6.79 7.53 1.86
CA PRO A 245 -6.34 7.55 3.24
C PRO A 245 -5.44 6.36 3.62
N LEU A 246 -5.52 5.22 2.92
CA LEU A 246 -4.61 4.08 3.17
C LEU A 246 -3.19 4.36 2.69
N MET A 247 -3.04 4.99 1.52
CA MET A 247 -1.77 5.52 1.01
C MET A 247 -1.15 6.52 1.98
N LEU A 248 -1.94 7.49 2.45
CA LEU A 248 -1.50 8.48 3.44
C LEU A 248 -1.12 7.83 4.78
N PHE A 249 -1.88 6.83 5.21
CA PHE A 249 -1.64 6.13 6.47
C PHE A 249 -0.29 5.41 6.44
N LEU A 250 -0.05 4.59 5.40
CA LEU A 250 1.18 3.81 5.32
C LEU A 250 2.41 4.72 5.27
N VAL A 251 2.40 5.75 4.43
CA VAL A 251 3.55 6.66 4.33
C VAL A 251 3.78 7.45 5.63
N ALA A 252 2.72 7.85 6.32
CA ALA A 252 2.81 8.50 7.62
C ALA A 252 3.44 7.55 8.66
N ALA A 253 3.04 6.28 8.66
CA ALA A 253 3.60 5.28 9.56
C ALA A 253 5.09 5.02 9.29
N LEU A 254 5.49 4.88 8.03
CA LEU A 254 6.89 4.68 7.64
C LEU A 254 7.77 5.90 7.96
N ARG A 255 7.21 7.11 7.92
CA ARG A 255 7.91 8.34 8.34
C ARG A 255 7.84 8.59 9.85
N GLY A 256 6.98 7.89 10.58
CA GLY A 256 6.80 8.08 12.01
C GLY A 256 5.94 9.29 12.41
N GLU A 257 5.07 9.75 11.51
CA GLU A 257 4.29 10.97 11.65
C GLU A 257 2.94 10.69 12.34
N ALA A 258 2.96 10.67 13.67
CA ALA A 258 1.80 10.27 14.48
C ALA A 258 0.51 11.06 14.21
N ALA A 259 0.61 12.38 14.02
CA ALA A 259 -0.55 13.20 13.70
C ALA A 259 -1.12 12.89 12.30
N ALA A 260 -0.25 12.63 11.32
CA ALA A 260 -0.70 12.24 9.98
C ALA A 260 -1.33 10.85 9.97
N MET A 261 -0.80 9.90 10.75
CA MET A 261 -1.40 8.57 10.92
C MET A 261 -2.84 8.68 11.46
N ARG A 262 -3.07 9.48 12.51
CA ARG A 262 -4.40 9.69 13.08
C ARG A 262 -5.38 10.29 12.07
N ARG A 263 -4.97 11.34 11.35
CA ARG A 263 -5.81 11.97 10.32
C ARG A 263 -6.16 11.01 9.20
N ALA A 264 -5.18 10.25 8.72
CA ALA A 264 -5.40 9.25 7.67
C ALA A 264 -6.32 8.12 8.13
N ALA A 265 -6.14 7.62 9.36
CA ALA A 265 -7.02 6.62 9.96
C ALA A 265 -8.46 7.16 10.15
N PHE A 266 -8.61 8.39 10.65
CA PHE A 266 -9.92 9.04 10.74
C PHE A 266 -10.59 9.15 9.35
N GLN A 267 -9.84 9.59 8.35
CA GLN A 267 -10.33 9.74 6.98
C GLN A 267 -10.71 8.40 6.36
N ALA A 268 -9.92 7.34 6.58
CA ALA A 268 -10.25 5.98 6.19
C ALA A 268 -11.61 5.56 6.78
N ARG A 269 -11.81 5.73 8.09
CA ARG A 269 -13.09 5.44 8.74
C ARG A 269 -14.23 6.24 8.13
N HIS A 270 -14.02 7.55 7.95
CA HIS A 270 -15.01 8.46 7.36
C HIS A 270 -15.38 8.09 5.91
N TYR A 271 -14.47 7.46 5.17
CA TYR A 271 -14.68 6.98 3.80
C TYR A 271 -15.24 5.55 3.73
N GLY A 272 -15.57 4.93 4.86
CA GLY A 272 -16.14 3.59 4.92
C GLY A 272 -15.11 2.46 4.84
N VAL A 273 -13.83 2.75 5.08
CA VAL A 273 -12.83 1.70 5.32
C VAL A 273 -13.19 1.00 6.62
N ARG A 274 -13.34 -0.33 6.58
CA ARG A 274 -13.52 -1.16 7.77
C ARG A 274 -12.19 -1.39 8.46
N ARG A 275 -12.21 -1.66 9.76
CA ARG A 275 -11.00 -1.94 10.55
C ARG A 275 -10.14 -3.04 9.93
N VAL A 276 -10.76 -4.12 9.46
CA VAL A 276 -10.10 -5.24 8.79
C VAL A 276 -9.31 -4.84 7.52
N HIS A 277 -9.67 -3.73 6.87
CA HIS A 277 -8.93 -3.24 5.70
C HIS A 277 -7.75 -2.32 6.06
N LEU A 278 -7.76 -1.68 7.24
CA LEU A 278 -6.66 -0.83 7.71
C LEU A 278 -5.55 -1.65 8.39
N LEU A 279 -5.92 -2.69 9.14
CA LEU A 279 -4.98 -3.52 9.90
C LEU A 279 -3.84 -4.09 9.05
N PRO A 280 -4.04 -4.53 7.79
CA PRO A 280 -2.94 -4.98 6.96
C PRO A 280 -1.86 -3.92 6.74
N PHE A 281 -2.25 -2.66 6.58
CA PHE A 281 -1.30 -1.57 6.39
C PHE A 281 -0.57 -1.18 7.68
N LEU A 282 -1.21 -1.36 8.84
CA LEU A 282 -0.55 -1.28 10.13
C LEU A 282 0.52 -2.38 10.26
N SER A 283 0.17 -3.63 9.92
CA SER A 283 1.10 -4.75 9.95
C SER A 283 2.25 -4.57 8.95
N ILE A 284 1.98 -4.09 7.74
CA ILE A 284 3.03 -3.72 6.76
C ILE A 284 3.95 -2.66 7.35
N ALA A 285 3.43 -1.61 7.99
CA ALA A 285 4.28 -0.60 8.63
C ALA A 285 5.21 -1.23 9.70
N LEU A 286 4.72 -2.21 10.48
CA LEU A 286 5.52 -2.95 11.45
C LEU A 286 6.61 -3.83 10.81
N VAL A 287 6.41 -4.31 9.57
CA VAL A 287 7.47 -5.01 8.81
C VAL A 287 8.70 -4.13 8.62
N TYR A 288 8.53 -2.82 8.39
CA TYR A 288 9.66 -1.89 8.21
C TYR A 288 10.15 -1.28 9.51
N ALA A 289 9.23 -1.00 10.44
CA ALA A 289 9.55 -0.32 11.69
C ALA A 289 10.15 -1.24 12.75
N GLY A 290 9.86 -2.54 12.68
CA GLY A 290 10.21 -3.50 13.72
C GLY A 290 9.62 -3.12 15.09
N ASP A 291 10.27 -3.61 16.14
CA ASP A 291 9.99 -3.25 17.53
C ASP A 291 10.32 -1.78 17.83
N ILE A 292 11.40 -1.24 17.25
CA ILE A 292 11.87 0.14 17.47
C ILE A 292 10.80 1.17 17.13
N GLY A 293 10.14 1.05 15.97
CA GLY A 293 9.10 1.99 15.56
C GLY A 293 7.68 1.55 15.92
N GLY A 294 7.49 0.31 16.36
CA GLY A 294 6.17 -0.29 16.57
C GLY A 294 5.34 0.37 17.66
N GLU A 295 5.96 0.75 18.78
CA GLU A 295 5.26 1.45 19.88
C GLU A 295 4.68 2.79 19.44
N ARG A 296 5.43 3.56 18.66
CA ARG A 296 4.99 4.86 18.13
C ARG A 296 3.80 4.69 17.19
N ILE A 297 3.85 3.70 16.30
CA ILE A 297 2.77 3.45 15.34
C ILE A 297 1.50 3.03 16.08
N THR A 298 1.61 2.03 16.97
CA THR A 298 0.47 1.50 17.73
C THR A 298 -0.14 2.56 18.64
N THR A 299 0.66 3.29 19.43
CA THR A 299 0.17 4.37 20.30
C THR A 299 -0.60 5.45 19.53
N ALA A 300 -0.17 5.78 18.30
CA ALA A 300 -0.84 6.80 17.51
C ALA A 300 -2.25 6.38 17.08
N VAL A 301 -2.52 5.08 16.88
CA VAL A 301 -3.73 4.60 16.21
C VAL A 301 -4.65 3.76 17.09
N SER A 302 -4.15 3.16 18.18
CA SER A 302 -4.95 2.29 19.06
C SER A 302 -6.28 2.92 19.50
N PRO A 303 -6.32 4.19 19.96
CA PRO A 303 -7.59 4.80 20.36
C PRO A 303 -8.64 4.83 19.24
N LEU A 304 -8.21 5.01 17.98
CA LEU A 304 -9.13 5.00 16.83
C LEU A 304 -9.57 3.59 16.45
N LEU A 305 -8.72 2.57 16.67
CA LEU A 305 -9.03 1.18 16.37
C LEU A 305 -10.00 0.57 17.38
N ASP A 306 -9.92 0.99 18.64
CA ASP A 306 -10.83 0.56 19.71
C ASP A 306 -12.26 1.07 19.45
N ASP A 307 -12.38 2.29 18.90
CA ASP A 307 -13.65 2.93 18.54
C ASP A 307 -14.09 2.67 17.08
N TRP A 308 -13.45 1.72 16.37
CA TRP A 308 -13.76 1.46 14.96
C TRP A 308 -14.93 0.47 14.81
N PRO A 309 -16.06 0.87 14.21
CA PRO A 309 -17.19 -0.04 14.02
C PRO A 309 -16.86 -1.16 13.03
N GLU A 310 -17.35 -2.37 13.31
CA GLU A 310 -17.11 -3.56 12.46
C GLU A 310 -17.80 -3.49 11.09
#